data_AF-A0A7L0CE54-F1
#
_entry.id   AF-A0A7L0CE54-F1
#
_cell.length_a   1.000
_cell.length_b   1.000
_cell.length_c   1.000
_cell.angle_alpha   90.00
_cell.angle_beta   90.00
_cell.angle_gamma   90.00
#
_symmetry.space_group_name_H-M   'P 1'
#
loop_
_entity.id
_entity.type
_entity.pdbx_description
1 polymer ?
#
loop_
_entity_poly.entity_id
_entity_poly.type
_entity_poly.pdbx_seq_one_letter_code
_entity_poly.pdbx_strand_id
1 'polypeptide(L)'
;LQGGDERGLLSLAFHPNYKKNGKLYVSYTTNQERWAIGPHDHILRVVEYTVSRKNPHQVDMRTARVFLEVAELHRKHLGGQLLFGPDGFLYIFLGDGMITLDDMEEMDGLSDFTGSVLRLDVNTDLCNVPYSIPRSNPHFNSTNQPPEIFAHGLHNPGRCAVDRHPTDVNINLTILCSDSNAKNRSSARILQIIKGKDYESEPSLLEFKPFSSGSLVGGFVYRGCQSERLYGSYVFGDRNGNFLTLQQSPATKQWQEKPLCLGNTGSCRGFFSGPVLGFGEDELGEIYILSSSKSMTQPHSGKLYKIIDPKRPLVPEECKRTAQSAQILTSECSRHCRNGHCTPTGKCCCNQGWEGEFCRTAKCDPACRHGGVCVRPNKCLCKKGYLGPQCEQVDRNIRRVTRAGILDQILDMTSYLLDLTSYIV
;
A
#
# COMPACT_ATOMS: atom_id res chain seq x y z
N LEU A 1 -2.00 13.43 -23.78
CA LEU A 1 -1.05 12.41 -24.28
C LEU A 1 -1.09 12.41 -25.81
N GLN A 2 -0.35 13.33 -26.43
CA GLN A 2 0.49 12.92 -27.56
C GLN A 2 1.75 12.36 -26.88
N GLY A 3 1.98 11.05 -26.99
CA GLY A 3 3.06 10.33 -26.31
C GLY A 3 2.57 9.58 -25.06
N GLY A 4 2.47 8.25 -25.15
CA GLY A 4 2.04 7.36 -24.07
C GLY A 4 3.17 7.04 -23.11
N ASP A 5 3.35 7.88 -22.11
CA ASP A 5 4.18 7.63 -20.93
C ASP A 5 3.22 7.51 -19.73
N GLU A 6 3.14 6.33 -19.14
CA GLU A 6 2.23 5.97 -18.03
C GLU A 6 2.89 6.09 -16.66
N ARG A 7 4.18 6.48 -16.60
CA ARG A 7 4.92 6.61 -15.34
C ARG A 7 4.34 7.70 -14.44
N GLY A 8 4.47 7.49 -13.13
CA GLY A 8 4.05 8.41 -12.08
C GLY A 8 3.47 7.66 -10.89
N LEU A 9 2.56 8.33 -10.16
CA LEU A 9 1.69 7.68 -9.19
C LEU A 9 0.56 6.96 -9.94
N LEU A 10 0.45 5.66 -9.75
CA LEU A 10 -0.48 4.80 -10.48
C LEU A 10 -1.78 4.56 -9.69
N SER A 11 -1.66 4.15 -8.42
CA SER A 11 -2.82 3.83 -7.59
C SER A 11 -2.57 4.06 -6.10
N LEU A 12 -3.68 4.14 -5.36
CA LEU A 12 -3.74 4.23 -3.90
C LEU A 12 -4.86 3.32 -3.40
N ALA A 13 -4.59 2.57 -2.33
CA ALA A 13 -5.60 1.80 -1.60
C ALA A 13 -5.47 2.03 -0.09
N PHE A 14 -6.59 2.33 0.57
CA PHE A 14 -6.65 2.35 2.03
C PHE A 14 -6.89 0.94 2.57
N HIS A 15 -6.24 0.59 3.67
CA HIS A 15 -6.52 -0.66 4.37
C HIS A 15 -8.00 -0.69 4.81
N PRO A 16 -8.70 -1.84 4.77
CA PRO A 16 -10.10 -1.94 5.20
C PRO A 16 -10.35 -1.44 6.64
N ASN A 17 -9.32 -1.51 7.48
CA ASN A 17 -9.33 -1.04 8.87
C ASN A 17 -8.52 0.26 9.09
N TYR A 18 -8.40 1.12 8.06
CA TYR A 18 -7.61 2.36 8.10
C TYR A 18 -7.94 3.25 9.30
N LYS A 19 -9.22 3.35 9.68
CA LYS A 19 -9.67 4.13 10.85
C LYS A 19 -8.95 3.74 12.16
N LYS A 20 -8.50 2.48 12.29
CA LYS A 20 -7.78 1.98 13.48
C LYS A 20 -6.26 1.91 13.27
N ASN A 21 -5.80 1.44 12.11
CA ASN A 21 -4.37 1.16 11.88
C ASN A 21 -3.64 2.23 11.05
N GLY A 22 -4.37 3.08 10.33
CA GLY A 22 -3.81 4.18 9.55
C GLY A 22 -3.00 3.75 8.33
N LYS A 23 -3.17 2.53 7.84
CA LYS A 23 -2.38 1.94 6.75
C LYS A 23 -2.95 2.25 5.36
N LEU A 24 -2.09 2.74 4.48
CA LEU A 24 -2.39 2.93 3.06
C LEU A 24 -1.28 2.31 2.20
N TYR A 25 -1.62 1.98 0.97
CA TYR A 25 -0.74 1.34 0.00
C TYR A 25 -0.75 2.16 -1.28
N VAL A 26 0.43 2.45 -1.82
CA VAL A 26 0.59 3.21 -3.07
C VAL A 26 1.39 2.40 -4.07
N SER A 27 1.04 2.52 -5.34
CA SER A 27 1.83 2.02 -6.45
C SER A 27 2.34 3.19 -7.28
N TYR A 28 3.63 3.23 -7.55
CA TYR A 28 4.23 4.28 -8.35
C TYR A 28 5.52 3.80 -9.02
N THR A 29 5.85 4.43 -10.14
CA THR A 29 7.13 4.20 -10.82
C THR A 29 8.21 5.09 -10.24
N THR A 30 9.41 4.56 -10.04
CA THR A 30 10.59 5.33 -9.64
C THR A 30 11.82 4.87 -10.41
N ASN A 31 12.86 5.71 -10.42
CA ASN A 31 14.12 5.35 -11.03
C ASN A 31 14.70 4.09 -10.36
N GLN A 32 15.28 3.22 -11.18
CA GLN A 32 16.05 2.09 -10.69
C GLN A 32 17.40 2.59 -10.16
N GLU A 33 17.66 2.35 -8.88
CA GLU A 33 18.88 2.85 -8.19
C GLU A 33 20.14 2.04 -8.54
N ARG A 34 19.99 0.87 -9.17
CA ARG A 34 21.08 -0.04 -9.55
C ARG A 34 21.08 -0.22 -11.07
N TRP A 35 22.27 -0.43 -11.65
CA TRP A 35 22.59 -0.42 -13.09
C TRP A 35 21.39 -0.65 -14.01
N ALA A 36 21.15 0.31 -14.92
CA ALA A 36 20.06 0.23 -15.88
C ALA A 36 20.25 -1.02 -16.77
N ILE A 37 19.23 -1.88 -16.77
CA ILE A 37 19.17 -3.10 -17.58
C ILE A 37 18.78 -2.71 -19.02
N GLY A 38 18.06 -1.60 -19.19
CA GLY A 38 17.63 -1.09 -20.50
C GLY A 38 17.53 0.44 -20.62
N PRO A 39 17.21 0.96 -21.82
CA PRO A 39 17.22 2.41 -22.12
C PRO A 39 16.07 3.21 -21.46
N HIS A 40 15.01 2.56 -21.00
CA HIS A 40 13.85 3.20 -20.37
C HIS A 40 13.54 2.64 -18.97
N ASP A 41 14.57 2.04 -18.35
CA ASP A 41 14.46 1.24 -17.14
C ASP A 41 13.96 2.04 -15.95
N HIS A 42 12.99 1.47 -15.26
CA HIS A 42 12.45 1.97 -14.00
C HIS A 42 11.80 0.81 -13.26
N ILE A 43 11.48 1.04 -11.99
CA ILE A 43 10.78 0.06 -11.18
C ILE A 43 9.40 0.57 -10.80
N LEU A 44 8.40 -0.30 -10.89
CA LEU A 44 7.10 -0.11 -10.26
C LEU A 44 7.19 -0.62 -8.82
N ARG A 45 7.03 0.29 -7.86
CA ARG A 45 7.01 -0.04 -6.43
C ARG A 45 5.59 -0.09 -5.90
N VAL A 46 5.31 -1.08 -5.08
CA VAL A 46 4.14 -1.11 -4.18
C VAL A 46 4.64 -0.91 -2.76
N VAL A 47 4.16 0.16 -2.11
CA VAL A 47 4.70 0.62 -0.82
C VAL A 47 3.56 0.87 0.16
N GLU A 48 3.72 0.34 1.37
CA GLU A 48 2.87 0.67 2.51
C GLU A 48 3.38 1.94 3.20
N TYR A 49 2.44 2.83 3.54
CA TYR A 49 2.67 3.98 4.40
C TYR A 49 1.67 3.99 5.55
N THR A 50 2.01 4.73 6.61
CA THR A 50 1.15 4.97 7.76
C THR A 50 0.88 6.46 7.94
N VAL A 51 -0.38 6.82 8.19
CA VAL A 51 -0.76 8.21 8.52
C VAL A 51 0.01 8.71 9.74
N SER A 52 0.31 10.01 9.77
CA SER A 52 1.04 10.63 10.87
C SER A 52 0.29 10.47 12.19
N ARG A 53 1.01 10.05 13.22
CA ARG A 53 0.50 9.94 14.59
C ARG A 53 0.15 11.29 15.23
N LYS A 54 0.46 12.41 14.55
CA LYS A 54 0.21 13.77 15.03
C LYS A 54 -0.81 14.54 14.18
N ASN A 55 -0.98 14.16 12.91
CA ASN A 55 -1.85 14.86 11.97
C ASN A 55 -2.61 13.83 11.11
N PRO A 56 -3.94 13.68 11.27
CA PRO A 56 -4.72 12.72 10.51
C PRO A 56 -4.85 13.08 9.02
N HIS A 57 -4.44 14.29 8.62
CA HIS A 57 -4.48 14.75 7.23
C HIS A 57 -3.12 14.66 6.50
N GLN A 58 -2.12 13.99 7.09
CA GLN A 58 -0.80 13.86 6.48
C GLN A 58 -0.18 12.49 6.76
N VAL A 59 0.45 11.90 5.76
CA VAL A 59 1.19 10.64 5.87
C VAL A 59 2.61 10.88 6.41
N ASP A 60 3.13 9.99 7.26
CA ASP A 60 4.52 10.04 7.71
C ASP A 60 5.43 9.30 6.71
N MET A 61 6.20 10.05 5.92
CA MET A 61 7.07 9.51 4.87
C MET A 61 8.14 8.53 5.40
N ARG A 62 8.49 8.59 6.69
CA ARG A 62 9.47 7.68 7.31
C ARG A 62 8.92 6.28 7.56
N THR A 63 7.61 6.10 7.36
CA THR A 63 6.92 4.81 7.57
C THR A 63 6.85 3.97 6.30
N ALA A 64 7.50 4.42 5.22
CA ALA A 64 7.57 3.68 3.95
C ALA A 64 8.09 2.26 4.19
N ARG A 65 7.32 1.27 3.74
CA ARG A 65 7.67 -0.14 3.78
C ARG A 65 7.38 -0.76 2.42
N VAL A 66 8.43 -1.13 1.70
CA VAL A 66 8.33 -1.69 0.35
C VAL A 66 7.76 -3.11 0.43
N PHE A 67 6.77 -3.40 -0.41
CA PHE A 67 6.15 -4.72 -0.54
C PHE A 67 6.69 -5.43 -1.78
N LEU A 68 6.60 -4.76 -2.92
CA LEU A 68 6.97 -5.30 -4.21
C LEU A 68 7.75 -4.25 -5.00
N GLU A 69 8.70 -4.74 -5.79
CA GLU A 69 9.40 -3.99 -6.82
C GLU A 69 9.34 -4.82 -8.10
N VAL A 70 8.77 -4.27 -9.15
CA VAL A 70 8.62 -4.90 -10.47
C VAL A 70 9.50 -4.13 -11.44
N ALA A 71 10.43 -4.81 -12.10
CA ALA A 71 11.27 -4.21 -13.13
C ALA A 71 10.46 -3.96 -14.41
N GLU A 72 10.62 -2.78 -15.01
CA GLU A 72 9.86 -2.34 -16.19
C GLU A 72 10.81 -1.83 -17.29
N LEU A 73 10.80 -2.50 -18.44
CA LEU A 73 11.61 -2.12 -19.60
C LEU A 73 10.98 -0.98 -20.42
N HIS A 74 9.65 -0.82 -20.33
CA HIS A 74 8.88 0.12 -21.13
C HIS A 74 7.94 0.98 -20.27
N ARG A 75 7.53 2.13 -20.81
CA ARG A 75 6.75 3.15 -20.08
C ARG A 75 5.24 3.03 -20.25
N LYS A 76 4.78 1.85 -20.67
CA LYS A 76 3.39 1.56 -21.04
C LYS A 76 3.03 0.16 -20.57
N HIS A 77 1.73 -0.11 -20.50
CA HIS A 77 1.22 -1.40 -20.05
C HIS A 77 1.64 -1.69 -18.61
N LEU A 78 1.71 -0.65 -17.78
CA LEU A 78 2.16 -0.78 -16.39
C LEU A 78 1.04 -1.33 -15.49
N GLY A 79 -0.19 -0.83 -15.70
CA GLY A 79 -1.30 -1.05 -14.77
C GLY A 79 -1.03 -0.39 -13.42
N GLY A 80 -0.88 -1.21 -12.37
CA GLY A 80 -0.58 -0.78 -11.01
C GLY A 80 -1.81 -0.52 -10.14
N GLN A 81 -3.03 -0.89 -10.56
CA GLN A 81 -4.22 -0.69 -9.74
C GLN A 81 -4.14 -1.54 -8.45
N LEU A 82 -4.38 -0.88 -7.32
CA LEU A 82 -4.45 -1.50 -5.99
C LEU A 82 -5.90 -1.50 -5.50
N LEU A 83 -6.36 -2.63 -4.97
CA LEU A 83 -7.68 -2.71 -4.33
C LEU A 83 -7.74 -3.78 -3.25
N PHE A 84 -8.58 -3.56 -2.25
CA PHE A 84 -8.95 -4.58 -1.27
C PHE A 84 -10.25 -5.26 -1.66
N GLY A 85 -10.22 -6.58 -1.70
CA GLY A 85 -11.42 -7.42 -1.84
C GLY A 85 -12.22 -7.50 -0.53
N PRO A 86 -13.47 -8.00 -0.58
CA PRO A 86 -14.28 -8.23 0.61
C PRO A 86 -13.72 -9.35 1.52
N ASP A 87 -12.79 -10.15 0.99
CA ASP A 87 -11.99 -11.12 1.74
C ASP A 87 -10.84 -10.48 2.54
N GLY A 88 -10.59 -9.18 2.37
CA GLY A 88 -9.56 -8.45 3.11
C GLY A 88 -8.15 -8.56 2.51
N PHE A 89 -8.00 -9.20 1.35
CA PHE A 89 -6.72 -9.31 0.66
C PHE A 89 -6.47 -8.13 -0.29
N LEU A 90 -5.20 -7.81 -0.51
CA LEU A 90 -4.75 -6.80 -1.45
C LEU A 90 -4.55 -7.42 -2.83
N TYR A 91 -5.27 -6.90 -3.82
CA TYR A 91 -5.11 -7.26 -5.21
C TYR A 91 -4.31 -6.18 -5.95
N ILE A 92 -3.41 -6.63 -6.82
CA ILE A 92 -2.50 -5.77 -7.58
C ILE A 92 -2.61 -6.18 -9.05
N PHE A 93 -3.02 -5.25 -9.90
CA PHE A 93 -3.22 -5.49 -11.34
C PHE A 93 -2.03 -4.95 -12.09
N LEU A 94 -1.24 -5.83 -12.69
CA LEU A 94 -0.06 -5.47 -13.49
C LEU A 94 -0.36 -5.74 -14.96
N GLY A 95 0.02 -4.82 -15.81
CA GLY A 95 0.04 -5.07 -17.25
C GLY A 95 1.32 -5.81 -17.64
N ASP A 96 1.41 -6.22 -18.90
CA ASP A 96 2.55 -7.00 -19.41
C ASP A 96 3.85 -6.18 -19.55
N GLY A 97 3.82 -4.87 -19.31
CA GLY A 97 4.97 -3.98 -19.47
C GLY A 97 5.52 -3.94 -20.89
N MET A 98 4.75 -4.45 -21.88
CA MET A 98 5.23 -4.80 -23.22
C MET A 98 6.44 -5.74 -23.24
N ILE A 99 6.69 -6.49 -22.16
CA ILE A 99 7.79 -7.45 -22.05
C ILE A 99 7.42 -8.68 -22.89
N THR A 100 8.33 -9.06 -23.79
CA THR A 100 8.16 -10.24 -24.65
C THR A 100 8.74 -11.49 -23.99
N LEU A 101 8.36 -12.67 -24.51
CA LEU A 101 8.91 -13.93 -24.03
C LEU A 101 10.44 -13.98 -24.25
N ASP A 102 10.91 -13.41 -25.36
CA ASP A 102 12.33 -13.30 -25.67
C ASP A 102 13.06 -12.46 -24.61
N ASP A 103 12.47 -11.33 -24.18
CA ASP A 103 13.04 -10.50 -23.10
C ASP A 103 13.14 -11.30 -21.79
N MET A 104 12.11 -12.08 -21.44
CA MET A 104 12.09 -12.91 -20.23
C MET A 104 13.12 -14.05 -20.26
N GLU A 105 13.42 -14.60 -21.43
CA GLU A 105 14.42 -15.66 -21.60
C GLU A 105 15.86 -15.11 -21.62
N GLU A 106 16.06 -13.91 -22.16
CA GLU A 106 17.40 -13.33 -22.35
C GLU A 106 17.86 -12.42 -21.19
N MET A 107 16.95 -11.89 -20.37
CA MET A 107 17.26 -10.90 -19.33
C MET A 107 16.98 -11.41 -17.92
N ASP A 108 18.05 -11.68 -17.17
CA ASP A 108 17.94 -12.01 -15.74
C ASP A 108 17.41 -10.82 -14.92
N GLY A 109 16.56 -11.11 -13.94
CA GLY A 109 16.04 -10.12 -12.99
C GLY A 109 14.76 -9.41 -13.42
N LEU A 110 14.17 -9.81 -14.56
CA LEU A 110 12.79 -9.46 -14.88
C LEU A 110 11.82 -10.15 -13.91
N SER A 111 10.64 -9.55 -13.78
CA SER A 111 9.63 -10.03 -12.84
C SER A 111 8.63 -10.92 -13.54
N ASP A 112 8.40 -12.12 -12.99
CA ASP A 112 7.30 -13.01 -13.40
C ASP A 112 5.90 -12.45 -13.07
N PHE A 113 5.83 -11.28 -12.43
CA PHE A 113 4.57 -10.68 -12.00
C PHE A 113 3.87 -9.86 -13.09
N THR A 114 4.56 -9.47 -14.17
CA THR A 114 3.94 -8.69 -15.23
C THR A 114 2.83 -9.49 -15.92
N GLY A 115 1.84 -8.78 -16.44
CA GLY A 115 0.66 -9.35 -17.09
C GLY A 115 -0.27 -10.14 -16.16
N SER A 116 -0.14 -9.95 -14.84
CA SER A 116 -0.81 -10.77 -13.83
C SER A 116 -1.61 -9.95 -12.80
N VAL A 117 -2.56 -10.64 -12.16
CA VAL A 117 -3.27 -10.19 -10.97
C VAL A 117 -2.62 -10.88 -9.77
N LEU A 118 -1.98 -10.11 -8.90
CA LEU A 118 -1.42 -10.62 -7.66
C LEU A 118 -2.45 -10.53 -6.53
N ARG A 119 -2.38 -11.44 -5.57
CA ARG A 119 -3.26 -11.46 -4.38
C ARG A 119 -2.45 -11.74 -3.12
N LEU A 120 -2.35 -10.74 -2.24
CA LEU A 120 -1.51 -10.76 -1.05
C LEU A 120 -2.33 -10.60 0.24
N ASP A 121 -1.87 -11.24 1.31
CA ASP A 121 -2.37 -10.99 2.66
C ASP A 121 -1.44 -10.02 3.39
N VAL A 122 -1.95 -8.82 3.65
CA VAL A 122 -1.21 -7.77 4.36
C VAL A 122 -1.35 -7.88 5.87
N ASN A 123 -2.29 -8.68 6.38
CA ASN A 123 -2.58 -8.84 7.80
C ASN A 123 -1.67 -9.89 8.46
N THR A 124 -0.36 -9.77 8.19
CA THR A 124 0.63 -10.67 8.76
C THR A 124 1.18 -10.16 10.09
N ASP A 125 1.42 -11.08 11.02
CA ASP A 125 2.17 -10.86 12.25
C ASP A 125 3.67 -11.18 12.09
N LEU A 126 4.11 -11.56 10.89
CA LEU A 126 5.52 -11.80 10.61
C LEU A 126 6.25 -10.47 10.42
N CYS A 127 7.46 -10.38 10.98
CA CYS A 127 8.29 -9.17 10.92
C CYS A 127 9.41 -9.23 9.87
N ASN A 128 9.72 -10.43 9.40
CA ASN A 128 10.76 -10.72 8.42
C ASN A 128 10.26 -10.63 6.97
N VAL A 129 8.96 -10.81 6.75
CA VAL A 129 8.33 -10.73 5.43
C VAL A 129 7.24 -9.65 5.42
N PRO A 130 7.07 -8.88 4.34
CA PRO A 130 6.18 -7.74 4.36
C PRO A 130 4.69 -8.10 4.29
N TYR A 131 4.39 -9.25 3.69
CA TYR A 131 3.07 -9.84 3.47
C TYR A 131 3.14 -11.37 3.65
N SER A 132 1.98 -12.00 3.74
CA SER A 132 1.79 -13.45 3.63
C SER A 132 1.03 -13.81 2.34
N ILE A 133 1.12 -15.07 1.95
CA ILE A 133 0.37 -15.60 0.79
C ILE A 133 -0.93 -16.22 1.30
N PRO A 134 -2.10 -15.80 0.76
CA PRO A 134 -3.37 -16.45 1.07
C PRO A 134 -3.31 -17.95 0.76
N ARG A 135 -3.83 -18.79 1.66
CA ARG A 135 -3.87 -20.25 1.44
C ARG A 135 -4.68 -20.64 0.21
N SER A 136 -5.68 -19.83 -0.13
CA SER A 136 -6.55 -19.99 -1.30
C SER A 136 -5.92 -19.53 -2.63
N ASN A 137 -4.64 -19.16 -2.65
CA ASN A 137 -3.97 -18.82 -3.91
C ASN A 137 -3.64 -20.10 -4.69
N PRO A 138 -3.72 -20.07 -6.03
CA PRO A 138 -3.47 -21.22 -6.90
C PRO A 138 -2.09 -21.86 -6.69
N HIS A 139 -1.11 -21.04 -6.35
CA HIS A 139 0.29 -21.44 -6.22
C HIS A 139 0.78 -21.41 -4.77
N PHE A 140 -0.12 -21.57 -3.79
CA PHE A 140 0.27 -21.58 -2.39
C PHE A 140 1.30 -22.68 -2.12
N ASN A 141 2.47 -22.30 -1.57
CA ASN A 141 3.60 -23.19 -1.28
C ASN A 141 4.23 -23.86 -2.52
N SER A 142 3.93 -23.37 -3.73
CA SER A 142 4.63 -23.77 -4.95
C SER A 142 6.04 -23.20 -4.98
N THR A 143 6.98 -23.99 -5.52
CA THR A 143 8.37 -23.54 -5.77
C THR A 143 8.62 -23.24 -7.25
N ASN A 144 7.68 -23.61 -8.13
CA ASN A 144 7.85 -23.51 -9.58
C ASN A 144 7.16 -22.29 -10.19
N GLN A 145 6.12 -21.79 -9.51
CA GLN A 145 5.36 -20.62 -9.94
C GLN A 145 5.26 -19.65 -8.75
N PRO A 146 5.34 -18.33 -8.99
CA PRO A 146 5.28 -17.34 -7.93
C PRO A 146 3.96 -17.44 -7.13
N PRO A 147 4.02 -17.67 -5.80
CA PRO A 147 2.82 -17.81 -4.96
C PRO A 147 1.91 -16.58 -4.90
N GLU A 148 2.43 -15.41 -5.26
CA GLU A 148 1.69 -14.15 -5.34
C GLU A 148 0.67 -14.11 -6.48
N ILE A 149 0.92 -14.82 -7.58
CA ILE A 149 0.09 -14.79 -8.79
C ILE A 149 -1.23 -15.49 -8.50
N PHE A 150 -2.32 -14.76 -8.73
CA PHE A 150 -3.67 -15.29 -8.63
C PHE A 150 -4.27 -15.60 -10.01
N ALA A 151 -3.98 -14.79 -11.04
CA ALA A 151 -4.37 -15.04 -12.42
C ALA A 151 -3.43 -14.30 -13.37
N HIS A 152 -3.15 -14.82 -14.57
CA HIS A 152 -2.37 -14.15 -15.62
C HIS A 152 -3.18 -13.87 -16.89
N GLY A 153 -2.64 -13.02 -17.77
CA GLY A 153 -3.15 -12.76 -19.13
C GLY A 153 -3.67 -11.33 -19.35
N LEU A 154 -3.30 -10.39 -18.50
CA LEU A 154 -3.55 -8.95 -18.71
C LEU A 154 -2.47 -8.36 -19.62
N HIS A 155 -2.86 -7.48 -20.54
CA HIS A 155 -1.92 -6.75 -21.39
C HIS A 155 -1.76 -5.31 -20.92
N ASN A 156 -2.75 -4.47 -21.22
CA ASN A 156 -2.78 -3.07 -20.81
C ASN A 156 -4.10 -2.78 -20.08
N PRO A 157 -4.22 -3.23 -18.82
CA PRO A 157 -5.44 -3.05 -18.06
C PRO A 157 -5.68 -1.56 -17.75
N GLY A 158 -6.84 -1.05 -18.16
CA GLY A 158 -7.37 0.22 -17.66
C GLY A 158 -7.89 0.07 -16.22
N ARG A 159 -8.59 1.09 -15.69
CA ARG A 159 -9.20 0.98 -14.36
C ARG A 159 -10.24 -0.15 -14.34
N CYS A 160 -10.01 -1.17 -13.54
CA CYS A 160 -10.92 -2.29 -13.34
C CYS A 160 -12.10 -1.90 -12.42
N ALA A 161 -13.29 -2.30 -12.83
CA ALA A 161 -14.51 -2.26 -12.04
C ALA A 161 -14.51 -3.40 -11.01
N VAL A 162 -14.86 -3.11 -9.76
CA VAL A 162 -14.84 -4.07 -8.65
C VAL A 162 -16.23 -4.21 -8.08
N ASP A 163 -16.84 -5.38 -8.26
CA ASP A 163 -18.11 -5.71 -7.64
C ASP A 163 -17.90 -6.50 -6.34
N ARG A 164 -18.09 -5.81 -5.21
CA ARG A 164 -18.03 -6.40 -3.86
C ARG A 164 -19.32 -7.12 -3.45
N HIS A 165 -20.40 -6.90 -4.19
CA HIS A 165 -21.69 -7.55 -3.94
C HIS A 165 -22.25 -8.08 -5.26
N PRO A 166 -21.61 -9.12 -5.84
CA PRO A 166 -22.09 -9.73 -7.06
C PRO A 166 -23.55 -10.19 -6.91
N THR A 167 -24.30 -10.17 -8.01
CA THR A 167 -25.69 -10.66 -8.02
C THR A 167 -25.79 -12.15 -7.72
N ASP A 168 -24.71 -12.90 -7.96
CA ASP A 168 -24.63 -14.33 -7.71
C ASP A 168 -24.04 -14.58 -6.32
N VAL A 169 -24.81 -15.22 -5.43
CA VAL A 169 -24.45 -15.46 -4.02
C VAL A 169 -23.20 -16.34 -3.87
N ASN A 170 -22.88 -17.13 -4.90
CA ASN A 170 -21.70 -18.00 -4.91
C ASN A 170 -20.41 -17.23 -5.26
N ILE A 171 -20.53 -16.02 -5.81
CA ILE A 171 -19.39 -15.19 -6.22
C ILE A 171 -19.11 -14.18 -5.11
N ASN A 172 -17.89 -14.22 -4.58
CA ASN A 172 -17.44 -13.31 -3.53
C ASN A 172 -17.04 -11.94 -4.11
N LEU A 173 -16.36 -11.95 -5.27
CA LEU A 173 -15.83 -10.76 -5.91
C LEU A 173 -15.86 -10.94 -7.43
N THR A 174 -16.38 -9.97 -8.16
CA THR A 174 -16.23 -9.89 -9.62
C THR A 174 -15.38 -8.68 -9.97
N ILE A 175 -14.36 -8.89 -10.79
CA ILE A 175 -13.47 -7.84 -11.26
C ILE A 175 -13.54 -7.80 -12.77
N LEU A 176 -13.79 -6.62 -13.32
CA LEU A 176 -13.92 -6.42 -14.75
C LEU A 176 -12.97 -5.32 -15.20
N CYS A 177 -11.95 -5.70 -15.96
CA CYS A 177 -10.95 -4.76 -16.49
C CYS A 177 -11.23 -4.51 -17.97
N SER A 178 -11.11 -3.27 -18.42
CA SER A 178 -10.85 -3.04 -19.84
C SER A 178 -9.40 -3.37 -20.12
N ASP A 179 -9.11 -3.99 -21.24
CA ASP A 179 -7.78 -4.39 -21.65
C ASP A 179 -7.59 -4.01 -23.12
N SER A 180 -6.37 -3.68 -23.52
CA SER A 180 -6.03 -3.39 -24.90
C SER A 180 -4.77 -4.13 -25.30
N ASN A 181 -4.87 -4.91 -26.38
CA ASN A 181 -3.72 -5.60 -26.95
C ASN A 181 -3.07 -4.72 -28.05
N ALA A 182 -1.84 -5.05 -28.49
CA ALA A 182 -1.00 -4.34 -29.47
C ALA A 182 -1.70 -3.95 -30.79
N LYS A 183 -2.84 -4.56 -31.13
CA LYS A 183 -3.70 -4.20 -32.28
C LYS A 183 -4.75 -3.12 -31.96
N ASN A 184 -4.68 -2.45 -30.81
CA ASN A 184 -5.63 -1.43 -30.33
C ASN A 184 -7.10 -1.91 -30.29
N ARG A 185 -7.33 -3.20 -30.11
CA ARG A 185 -8.67 -3.74 -29.88
C ARG A 185 -8.92 -3.76 -28.39
N SER A 186 -9.87 -2.96 -27.92
CA SER A 186 -10.34 -3.00 -26.54
C SER A 186 -11.11 -4.31 -26.32
N SER A 187 -10.71 -5.08 -25.32
CA SER A 187 -11.48 -6.19 -24.75
C SER A 187 -11.81 -5.88 -23.29
N ALA A 188 -12.71 -6.65 -22.73
CA ALA A 188 -13.03 -6.68 -21.32
C ALA A 188 -12.59 -8.04 -20.78
N ARG A 189 -11.82 -8.05 -19.70
CA ARG A 189 -11.39 -9.25 -18.98
C ARG A 189 -12.19 -9.36 -17.69
N ILE A 190 -12.85 -10.49 -17.47
CA ILE A 190 -13.66 -10.74 -16.28
C ILE A 190 -12.96 -11.80 -15.42
N LEU A 191 -12.76 -11.47 -14.15
CA LEU A 191 -12.28 -12.37 -13.11
C LEU A 191 -13.37 -12.55 -12.05
N GLN A 192 -13.81 -13.78 -11.81
CA GLN A 192 -14.81 -14.10 -10.79
C GLN A 192 -14.19 -14.99 -9.72
N ILE A 193 -14.25 -14.53 -8.48
CA ILE A 193 -13.72 -15.25 -7.32
C ILE A 193 -14.87 -15.95 -6.61
N ILE A 194 -14.80 -17.27 -6.57
CA ILE A 194 -15.84 -18.12 -5.98
C ILE A 194 -15.63 -18.17 -4.46
N LYS A 195 -16.73 -17.99 -3.71
CA LYS A 195 -16.69 -17.94 -2.26
C LYS A 195 -16.23 -19.29 -1.67
N GLY A 196 -15.21 -19.25 -0.82
CA GLY A 196 -14.69 -20.44 -0.12
C GLY A 196 -13.97 -21.46 -0.99
N LYS A 197 -13.73 -21.13 -2.27
CA LYS A 197 -12.97 -22.01 -3.16
C LYS A 197 -11.48 -21.93 -2.82
N ASP A 198 -10.87 -23.09 -2.66
CA ASP A 198 -9.42 -23.25 -2.73
C ASP A 198 -9.04 -23.46 -4.19
N TYR A 199 -8.06 -22.71 -4.68
CA TYR A 199 -7.63 -22.78 -6.07
C TYR A 199 -6.41 -23.69 -6.14
N GLU A 200 -6.49 -24.78 -6.90
CA GLU A 200 -5.33 -25.63 -7.24
C GLU A 200 -4.68 -25.19 -8.57
N SER A 201 -5.40 -24.38 -9.34
CA SER A 201 -4.98 -23.81 -10.61
C SER A 201 -5.60 -22.43 -10.80
N GLU A 202 -4.98 -21.63 -11.66
CA GLU A 202 -5.41 -20.26 -11.89
C GLU A 202 -6.82 -20.19 -12.51
N PRO A 203 -7.69 -19.29 -12.04
CA PRO A 203 -8.94 -18.98 -12.69
C PRO A 203 -8.70 -18.34 -14.07
N SER A 204 -9.44 -18.81 -15.06
CA SER A 204 -9.40 -18.22 -16.40
C SER A 204 -10.00 -16.82 -16.40
N LEU A 205 -9.29 -15.85 -17.00
CA LEU A 205 -9.84 -14.54 -17.34
C LEU A 205 -10.76 -14.67 -18.56
N LEU A 206 -12.06 -14.48 -18.36
CA LEU A 206 -13.04 -14.54 -19.46
C LEU A 206 -12.89 -13.28 -20.33
N GLU A 207 -12.70 -13.48 -21.63
CA GLU A 207 -12.66 -12.39 -22.61
C GLU A 207 -14.05 -12.05 -23.12
N PHE A 208 -14.48 -10.82 -22.90
CA PHE A 208 -15.63 -10.21 -23.54
C PHE A 208 -15.13 -9.16 -24.53
N LYS A 209 -15.56 -9.23 -25.80
CA LYS A 209 -15.22 -8.20 -26.79
C LYS A 209 -16.36 -7.17 -26.81
N PRO A 210 -16.19 -5.97 -26.21
CA PRO A 210 -17.20 -4.92 -26.31
C PRO A 210 -17.38 -4.50 -27.77
N PHE A 211 -18.58 -4.04 -28.12
CA PHE A 211 -18.90 -3.65 -29.50
C PHE A 211 -18.45 -2.20 -29.82
N SER A 212 -17.92 -1.46 -28.83
CA SER A 212 -17.43 -0.08 -29.01
C SER A 212 -16.01 -0.03 -29.59
N SER A 213 -15.80 0.82 -30.59
CA SER A 213 -14.53 1.00 -31.32
C SER A 213 -13.50 1.92 -30.63
N GLY A 214 -13.68 2.22 -29.34
CA GLY A 214 -12.84 3.17 -28.59
C GLY A 214 -11.89 2.53 -27.60
N SER A 215 -10.75 3.19 -27.34
CA SER A 215 -9.85 2.84 -26.23
C SER A 215 -10.50 3.24 -24.90
N LEU A 216 -10.90 2.22 -24.13
CA LEU A 216 -11.53 2.38 -22.82
C LEU A 216 -10.49 2.83 -21.80
N VAL A 217 -10.82 3.83 -20.98
CA VAL A 217 -9.97 4.26 -19.85
C VAL A 217 -10.14 3.30 -18.67
N GLY A 218 -11.32 2.70 -18.55
CA GLY A 218 -11.68 1.77 -17.50
C GLY A 218 -13.16 1.87 -17.16
N GLY A 219 -13.50 1.29 -16.03
CA GLY A 219 -14.86 1.27 -15.51
C GLY A 219 -14.96 1.22 -14.00
N PHE A 220 -16.20 1.24 -13.53
CA PHE A 220 -16.58 1.17 -12.12
C PHE A 220 -17.93 0.45 -11.99
N VAL A 221 -18.21 -0.08 -10.80
CA VAL A 221 -19.55 -0.55 -10.45
C VAL A 221 -20.20 0.54 -9.62
N TYR A 222 -21.36 1.03 -10.04
CA TYR A 222 -22.04 2.07 -9.27
C TYR A 222 -22.77 1.45 -8.07
N ARG A 223 -22.33 1.81 -6.87
CA ARG A 223 -22.93 1.42 -5.58
C ARG A 223 -23.38 2.62 -4.75
N GLY A 224 -23.48 3.79 -5.38
CA GLY A 224 -23.96 5.01 -4.76
C GLY A 224 -25.46 4.96 -4.43
N CYS A 225 -25.90 5.97 -3.69
CA CYS A 225 -27.26 6.11 -3.19
C CYS A 225 -28.09 7.08 -4.05
N GLN A 226 -27.46 8.07 -4.69
CA GLN A 226 -28.15 9.14 -5.40
C GLN A 226 -28.92 8.65 -6.62
N SER A 227 -28.42 7.66 -7.37
CA SER A 227 -29.08 7.11 -8.56
C SER A 227 -29.51 5.65 -8.38
N GLU A 228 -30.81 5.43 -8.16
CA GLU A 228 -31.38 4.08 -8.06
C GLU A 228 -31.24 3.28 -9.36
N ARG A 229 -31.42 3.93 -10.52
CA ARG A 229 -31.37 3.26 -11.83
C ARG A 229 -29.98 2.81 -12.25
N LEU A 230 -28.93 3.42 -11.68
CA LEU A 230 -27.55 3.07 -11.98
C LEU A 230 -27.01 2.02 -11.00
N TYR A 231 -27.70 1.78 -9.88
CA TYR A 231 -27.28 0.85 -8.84
C TYR A 231 -27.01 -0.55 -9.39
N GLY A 232 -25.79 -1.03 -9.17
CA GLY A 232 -25.31 -2.33 -9.64
C GLY A 232 -24.97 -2.42 -11.12
N SER A 233 -25.04 -1.32 -11.86
CA SER A 233 -24.57 -1.29 -13.25
C SER A 233 -23.05 -1.19 -13.30
N TYR A 234 -22.44 -1.94 -14.22
CA TYR A 234 -21.02 -1.85 -14.56
C TYR A 234 -20.88 -0.77 -15.62
N VAL A 235 -20.26 0.36 -15.31
CA VAL A 235 -20.15 1.49 -16.22
C VAL A 235 -18.71 1.61 -16.72
N PHE A 236 -18.53 1.69 -18.03
CA PHE A 236 -17.23 1.89 -18.68
C PHE A 236 -17.25 3.17 -19.49
N GLY A 237 -16.12 3.86 -19.52
CA GLY A 237 -15.95 5.11 -20.26
C GLY A 237 -14.70 5.09 -21.14
N ASP A 238 -14.82 5.63 -22.34
CA ASP A 238 -13.68 5.90 -23.20
C ASP A 238 -13.03 7.26 -22.88
N ARG A 239 -11.89 7.51 -23.51
CA ARG A 239 -11.15 8.76 -23.33
C ARG A 239 -11.93 10.01 -23.78
N ASN A 240 -12.86 9.85 -24.71
CA ASN A 240 -13.64 10.94 -25.30
C ASN A 240 -14.91 11.25 -24.50
N GLY A 241 -15.22 10.43 -23.50
CA GLY A 241 -16.40 10.59 -22.68
C GLY A 241 -17.65 9.88 -23.18
N ASN A 242 -17.50 8.87 -24.04
CA ASN A 242 -18.59 7.96 -24.36
C ASN A 242 -18.66 6.89 -23.27
N PHE A 243 -19.84 6.72 -22.69
CA PHE A 243 -20.07 5.76 -21.63
C PHE A 243 -20.99 4.64 -22.09
N LEU A 244 -20.78 3.46 -21.52
CA LEU A 244 -21.62 2.29 -21.71
C LEU A 244 -21.83 1.60 -20.37
N THR A 245 -22.95 0.90 -20.25
CA THR A 245 -23.22 -0.01 -19.14
C THR A 245 -23.16 -1.44 -19.62
N LEU A 246 -22.50 -2.30 -18.86
CA LEU A 246 -22.57 -3.74 -18.99
C LEU A 246 -23.56 -4.30 -17.96
N GLN A 247 -24.48 -5.13 -18.43
CA GLN A 247 -25.44 -5.85 -17.59
C GLN A 247 -25.36 -7.34 -17.92
N GLN A 248 -25.23 -8.16 -16.88
CA GLN A 248 -25.30 -9.61 -17.04
C GLN A 248 -26.76 -10.06 -17.00
N SER A 249 -27.19 -10.80 -18.02
CA SER A 249 -28.50 -11.44 -18.05
C SER A 249 -28.55 -12.53 -16.97
N PRO A 250 -29.53 -12.49 -16.03
CA PRO A 250 -29.65 -13.53 -15.00
C PRO A 250 -29.91 -14.92 -15.58
N ALA A 251 -30.64 -14.99 -16.70
CA ALA A 251 -31.06 -16.24 -17.32
C ALA A 251 -29.96 -16.89 -18.17
N THR A 252 -29.27 -16.10 -18.99
CA THR A 252 -28.28 -16.64 -19.95
C THR A 252 -26.84 -16.48 -19.49
N LYS A 253 -26.61 -15.73 -18.38
CA LYS A 253 -25.28 -15.30 -17.89
C LYS A 253 -24.44 -14.54 -18.93
N GLN A 254 -25.04 -14.17 -20.05
CA GLN A 254 -24.43 -13.38 -21.11
C GLN A 254 -24.40 -11.90 -20.73
N TRP A 255 -23.32 -11.22 -21.14
CA TRP A 255 -23.15 -9.80 -20.94
C TRP A 255 -23.74 -9.03 -22.11
N GLN A 256 -24.54 -8.02 -21.80
CA GLN A 256 -25.12 -7.10 -22.77
C GLN A 256 -24.61 -5.69 -22.49
N GLU A 257 -24.18 -5.00 -23.54
CA GLU A 257 -23.85 -3.58 -23.47
C GLU A 257 -25.05 -2.71 -23.83
N LYS A 258 -25.16 -1.57 -23.15
CA LYS A 258 -26.12 -0.51 -23.46
C LYS A 258 -25.41 0.84 -23.38
N PRO A 259 -25.58 1.75 -24.33
CA PRO A 259 -24.98 3.07 -24.25
C PRO A 259 -25.54 3.85 -23.05
N LEU A 260 -24.65 4.49 -22.29
CA LEU A 260 -25.01 5.39 -21.20
C LEU A 260 -24.82 6.82 -21.66
N CYS A 261 -25.93 7.53 -21.82
CA CYS A 261 -25.93 8.95 -22.15
C CYS A 261 -25.60 9.79 -20.90
N LEU A 262 -24.49 10.54 -20.96
CA LEU A 262 -24.19 11.62 -20.02
C LEU A 262 -24.40 12.97 -20.71
N GLY A 263 -25.17 13.86 -20.10
CA GLY A 263 -25.42 15.20 -20.63
C GLY A 263 -26.62 15.88 -19.95
N ASN A 264 -27.02 17.04 -20.45
CA ASN A 264 -28.15 17.79 -19.88
C ASN A 264 -29.49 17.20 -20.34
N THR A 265 -30.60 17.62 -19.73
CA THR A 265 -31.99 17.14 -19.95
C THR A 265 -32.47 17.15 -21.41
N GLY A 266 -31.73 17.77 -22.34
CA GLY A 266 -32.00 17.77 -23.78
C GLY A 266 -30.84 17.36 -24.70
N SER A 267 -29.67 16.95 -24.19
CA SER A 267 -28.54 16.55 -25.06
C SER A 267 -27.65 15.47 -24.43
N CYS A 268 -27.45 14.36 -25.15
CA CYS A 268 -26.54 13.27 -24.77
C CYS A 268 -25.07 13.53 -25.08
N ARG A 269 -24.59 14.74 -24.79
CA ARG A 269 -23.17 15.09 -24.86
C ARG A 269 -22.72 15.56 -23.48
N GLY A 270 -21.75 14.87 -22.90
CA GLY A 270 -21.20 15.18 -21.59
C GLY A 270 -20.56 16.56 -21.63
N PHE A 271 -21.03 17.48 -20.79
CA PHE A 271 -20.44 18.82 -20.66
C PHE A 271 -19.24 18.77 -19.70
N PHE A 272 -18.20 18.01 -20.04
CA PHE A 272 -16.93 18.08 -19.33
C PHE A 272 -15.80 18.40 -20.31
N SER A 273 -14.86 19.22 -19.84
CA SER A 273 -13.79 19.73 -20.69
C SER A 273 -12.59 18.78 -20.66
N GLY A 274 -12.18 18.32 -21.84
CA GLY A 274 -10.99 17.51 -22.04
C GLY A 274 -11.22 16.00 -21.88
N PRO A 275 -10.22 15.19 -22.26
CA PRO A 275 -10.27 13.75 -22.14
C PRO A 275 -10.44 13.25 -20.70
N VAL A 276 -11.13 12.13 -20.55
CA VAL A 276 -11.20 11.37 -19.30
C VAL A 276 -9.83 10.79 -18.98
N LEU A 277 -9.40 10.94 -17.72
CA LEU A 277 -8.13 10.43 -17.19
C LEU A 277 -8.31 9.31 -16.19
N GLY A 278 -9.46 9.26 -15.52
CA GLY A 278 -9.76 8.25 -14.52
C GLY A 278 -11.08 8.51 -13.81
N PHE A 279 -11.35 7.67 -12.81
CA PHE A 279 -12.58 7.69 -12.04
C PHE A 279 -12.30 7.70 -10.53
N GLY A 280 -13.14 8.40 -9.78
CA GLY A 280 -13.12 8.42 -8.31
C GLY A 280 -14.43 7.89 -7.73
N GLU A 281 -14.38 7.40 -6.51
CA GLU A 281 -15.53 6.96 -5.72
C GLU A 281 -15.42 7.60 -4.33
N ASP A 282 -16.50 8.19 -3.82
CA ASP A 282 -16.54 8.70 -2.44
C ASP A 282 -17.05 7.64 -1.45
N GLU A 283 -17.02 7.97 -0.14
CA GLU A 283 -17.47 7.06 0.92
C GLU A 283 -18.97 6.71 0.82
N LEU A 284 -19.77 7.52 0.12
CA LEU A 284 -21.19 7.26 -0.12
C LEU A 284 -21.42 6.42 -1.38
N GLY A 285 -20.36 6.03 -2.10
CA GLY A 285 -20.41 5.26 -3.34
C GLY A 285 -20.74 6.09 -4.57
N GLU A 286 -20.76 7.43 -4.46
CA GLU A 286 -20.98 8.30 -5.62
C GLU A 286 -19.70 8.40 -6.46
N ILE A 287 -19.88 8.50 -7.77
CA ILE A 287 -18.78 8.38 -8.72
C ILE A 287 -18.43 9.74 -9.33
N TYR A 288 -17.13 9.92 -9.56
CA TYR A 288 -16.53 11.11 -10.10
C TYR A 288 -15.70 10.78 -11.34
N ILE A 289 -15.66 11.72 -12.29
CA ILE A 289 -14.83 11.69 -13.48
C ILE A 289 -13.68 12.70 -13.28
N LEU A 290 -12.46 12.24 -13.50
CA LEU A 290 -11.29 13.11 -13.59
C LEU A 290 -11.03 13.42 -15.06
N SER A 291 -10.95 14.71 -15.42
CA SER A 291 -10.61 15.15 -16.77
C SER A 291 -9.58 16.27 -16.76
N SER A 292 -8.89 16.45 -17.88
CA SER A 292 -8.00 17.60 -18.08
C SER A 292 -8.02 18.04 -19.53
N SER A 293 -8.24 19.33 -19.76
CA SER A 293 -8.22 19.94 -21.10
C SER A 293 -6.82 20.05 -21.70
N LYS A 294 -5.78 20.02 -20.86
CA LYS A 294 -4.37 20.02 -21.27
C LYS A 294 -3.76 18.64 -21.00
N SER A 295 -2.76 18.26 -21.79
CA SER A 295 -1.94 17.09 -21.49
C SER A 295 -1.38 17.22 -20.06
N MET A 296 -1.18 16.11 -19.34
CA MET A 296 -0.82 16.07 -17.92
C MET A 296 0.45 16.84 -17.52
N THR A 297 1.22 17.34 -18.50
CA THR A 297 2.52 18.00 -18.37
C THR A 297 2.48 19.54 -18.41
N GLN A 298 1.30 20.17 -18.46
CA GLN A 298 1.12 21.63 -18.55
C GLN A 298 0.25 22.19 -17.41
N PRO A 299 0.34 23.51 -17.06
CA PRO A 299 -0.19 24.05 -15.80
C PRO A 299 -1.69 23.79 -15.57
N HIS A 300 -1.97 23.53 -14.29
CA HIS A 300 -3.11 22.80 -13.72
C HIS A 300 -4.49 23.22 -14.24
N SER A 301 -5.08 22.42 -15.12
CA SER A 301 -6.49 22.54 -15.54
C SER A 301 -7.32 21.28 -15.27
N GLY A 302 -6.82 20.38 -14.42
CA GLY A 302 -7.52 19.18 -13.99
C GLY A 302 -8.83 19.52 -13.29
N LYS A 303 -9.90 18.79 -13.61
CA LYS A 303 -11.23 18.97 -13.05
C LYS A 303 -11.78 17.65 -12.54
N LEU A 304 -12.59 17.75 -11.49
CA LEU A 304 -13.34 16.65 -10.90
C LEU A 304 -14.84 16.91 -11.12
N TYR A 305 -15.52 15.98 -11.79
CA TYR A 305 -16.94 16.07 -12.08
C TYR A 305 -17.69 14.96 -11.38
N LYS A 306 -18.75 15.27 -10.63
CA LYS A 306 -19.63 14.27 -10.02
C LYS A 306 -20.69 13.81 -11.02
N ILE A 307 -20.91 12.50 -11.14
CA ILE A 307 -22.02 11.95 -11.91
C ILE A 307 -23.29 12.08 -11.06
N ILE A 308 -24.33 12.66 -11.64
CA ILE A 308 -25.60 12.94 -10.96
C ILE A 308 -26.74 12.44 -11.86
N ASP A 309 -27.72 11.78 -11.24
CA ASP A 309 -28.98 11.46 -11.89
C ASP A 309 -29.97 12.62 -11.76
N PRO A 310 -30.30 13.33 -12.86
CA PRO A 310 -31.18 14.50 -12.81
C PRO A 310 -32.63 14.14 -12.45
N LYS A 311 -33.01 12.86 -12.47
CA LYS A 311 -34.35 12.40 -12.09
C LYS A 311 -34.55 12.29 -10.57
N ARG A 312 -33.47 12.35 -9.77
CA ARG A 312 -33.53 12.26 -8.30
C ARG A 312 -33.00 13.53 -7.65
N PRO A 313 -33.39 13.81 -6.39
CA PRO A 313 -32.80 14.90 -5.62
C PRO A 313 -31.27 14.79 -5.56
N LEU A 314 -30.58 15.92 -5.43
CA LEU A 314 -29.12 15.93 -5.28
C LEU A 314 -28.66 15.21 -4.01
N VAL A 315 -29.45 15.33 -2.94
CA VAL A 315 -29.22 14.64 -1.66
C VAL A 315 -30.56 14.05 -1.20
N PRO A 316 -30.88 12.80 -1.61
CA PRO A 316 -32.06 12.11 -1.10
C PRO A 316 -31.97 11.91 0.43
N GLU A 317 -33.12 11.87 1.10
CA GLU A 317 -33.19 11.78 2.58
C GLU A 317 -32.51 10.51 3.11
N GLU A 318 -32.70 9.38 2.44
CA GLU A 318 -32.11 8.09 2.77
C GLU A 318 -30.57 8.07 2.65
N CYS A 319 -30.02 8.98 1.83
CA CYS A 319 -28.59 9.12 1.58
C CYS A 319 -27.90 10.08 2.56
N LYS A 320 -28.66 10.78 3.43
CA LYS A 320 -28.06 11.67 4.43
C LYS A 320 -27.21 10.86 5.41
N ARG A 321 -25.97 11.29 5.59
CA ARG A 321 -24.99 10.74 6.52
C ARG A 321 -24.30 11.88 7.25
N THR A 322 -23.98 11.66 8.52
CA THR A 322 -23.25 12.65 9.32
C THR A 322 -21.75 12.46 9.09
N ALA A 323 -21.07 13.51 8.67
CA ALA A 323 -19.62 13.47 8.49
C ALA A 323 -18.92 13.23 9.84
N GLN A 324 -18.03 12.24 9.88
CA GLN A 324 -17.16 11.99 11.02
C GLN A 324 -15.78 12.55 10.72
N SER A 325 -15.32 13.54 11.49
CA SER A 325 -13.99 14.11 11.31
C SER A 325 -12.91 13.08 11.56
N ALA A 326 -11.89 13.05 10.70
CA ALA A 326 -10.73 12.17 10.85
C ALA A 326 -10.04 12.43 12.20
N GLN A 327 -9.71 11.34 12.90
CA GLN A 327 -9.09 11.39 14.24
C GLN A 327 -7.65 10.89 14.18
N ILE A 328 -6.85 11.32 15.14
CA ILE A 328 -5.48 10.83 15.32
C ILE A 328 -5.50 9.32 15.67
N LEU A 329 -4.48 8.58 15.23
CA LEU A 329 -4.34 7.16 15.58
C LEU A 329 -4.23 6.93 17.09
N THR A 330 -5.15 6.12 17.63
CA THR A 330 -5.24 5.81 19.06
C THR A 330 -4.80 4.39 19.41
N SER A 331 -4.44 3.56 18.43
CA SER A 331 -4.03 2.16 18.67
C SER A 331 -2.80 2.08 19.59
N GLU A 332 -2.75 1.04 20.43
CA GLU A 332 -1.66 0.85 21.39
C GLU A 332 -0.30 0.77 20.71
N CYS A 333 -0.22 0.05 19.58
CA CYS A 333 1.00 -0.01 18.78
C CYS A 333 1.41 1.39 18.28
N SER A 334 0.47 2.18 17.75
CA SER A 334 0.78 3.56 17.33
C SER A 334 1.30 4.42 18.49
N ARG A 335 0.81 4.23 19.72
CA ARG A 335 1.29 5.02 20.87
C ARG A 335 2.67 4.57 21.37
N HIS A 336 2.96 3.28 21.30
CA HIS A 336 4.04 2.67 22.08
C HIS A 336 5.20 2.13 21.25
N CYS A 337 4.94 1.65 20.03
CA CYS A 337 5.94 1.14 19.11
C CYS A 337 6.74 2.30 18.49
N ARG A 338 7.90 2.63 19.06
CA ARG A 338 8.75 3.74 18.57
C ARG A 338 10.02 3.28 17.87
N ASN A 339 10.63 2.18 18.31
CA ASN A 339 11.85 1.63 17.71
C ASN A 339 11.52 0.41 16.83
N GLY A 340 10.54 0.58 15.97
CA GLY A 340 9.98 -0.48 15.14
C GLY A 340 8.84 0.06 14.29
N HIS A 341 8.13 -0.86 13.62
CA HIS A 341 6.95 -0.56 12.83
C HIS A 341 5.77 -1.43 13.28
N CYS A 342 4.55 -0.90 13.12
CA CYS A 342 3.33 -1.66 13.39
C CYS A 342 2.90 -2.41 12.14
N THR A 343 2.58 -3.69 12.25
CA THR A 343 1.85 -4.44 11.23
C THR A 343 0.41 -3.93 11.12
N PRO A 344 -0.33 -4.23 10.04
CA PRO A 344 -1.74 -3.86 9.92
C PRO A 344 -2.64 -4.44 11.03
N THR A 345 -2.25 -5.55 11.65
CA THR A 345 -2.90 -6.23 12.78
C THR A 345 -2.61 -5.58 14.14
N GLY A 346 -1.57 -4.73 14.23
CA GLY A 346 -1.20 -4.02 15.44
C GLY A 346 -0.02 -4.61 16.22
N LYS A 347 0.67 -5.63 15.68
CA LYS A 347 1.91 -6.14 16.26
C LYS A 347 3.07 -5.16 15.99
N CYS A 348 3.95 -4.97 16.98
CA CYS A 348 5.15 -4.14 16.83
C CYS A 348 6.35 -4.99 16.42
N CYS A 349 6.90 -4.72 15.24
CA CYS A 349 8.10 -5.35 14.70
C CYS A 349 9.32 -4.48 14.95
N CYS A 350 10.26 -4.99 15.75
CA CYS A 350 11.40 -4.21 16.23
C CYS A 350 12.48 -4.00 15.18
N ASN A 351 13.07 -2.81 15.22
CA ASN A 351 14.32 -2.55 14.52
C ASN A 351 15.46 -3.34 15.16
N GLN A 352 16.54 -3.54 14.40
CA GLN A 352 17.71 -4.25 14.88
C GLN A 352 18.24 -3.66 16.20
N GLY A 353 18.46 -4.54 17.19
CA GLY A 353 18.94 -4.14 18.52
C GLY A 353 17.87 -3.66 19.50
N TRP A 354 16.59 -3.83 19.19
CA TRP A 354 15.47 -3.57 20.10
C TRP A 354 14.61 -4.81 20.31
N GLU A 355 13.99 -4.91 21.49
CA GLU A 355 13.14 -6.04 21.89
C GLU A 355 12.01 -5.62 22.85
N GLY A 356 11.20 -6.61 23.23
CA GLY A 356 9.98 -6.44 24.02
C GLY A 356 8.76 -6.14 23.15
N GLU A 357 7.57 -6.21 23.75
CA GLU A 357 6.27 -6.11 23.06
C GLU A 357 6.10 -4.86 22.18
N PHE A 358 6.68 -3.73 22.59
CA PHE A 358 6.64 -2.47 21.85
C PHE A 358 8.03 -1.92 21.49
N CYS A 359 9.05 -2.78 21.46
CA CYS A 359 10.43 -2.42 21.08
C CYS A 359 11.00 -1.27 21.91
N ARG A 360 10.72 -1.29 23.23
CA ARG A 360 11.19 -0.27 24.18
C ARG A 360 12.51 -0.63 24.83
N THR A 361 12.83 -1.93 24.90
CA THR A 361 14.05 -2.42 25.53
C THR A 361 15.15 -2.51 24.49
N ALA A 362 16.30 -1.89 24.76
CA ALA A 362 17.46 -2.02 23.90
C ALA A 362 18.20 -3.32 24.20
N LYS A 363 18.72 -3.97 23.16
CA LYS A 363 19.54 -5.17 23.22
C LYS A 363 21.01 -4.80 23.18
N CYS A 364 21.79 -5.37 24.09
CA CYS A 364 23.24 -5.26 24.14
C CYS A 364 23.84 -6.67 24.09
N ASP A 365 24.67 -6.93 23.09
CA ASP A 365 25.40 -8.19 22.96
C ASP A 365 26.91 -7.90 22.74
N PRO A 366 27.79 -8.17 23.72
CA PRO A 366 27.51 -8.79 25.02
C PRO A 366 26.72 -7.90 25.99
N ALA A 367 26.07 -8.51 26.98
CA ALA A 367 25.29 -7.80 27.99
C ALA A 367 26.14 -6.86 28.86
N CYS A 368 25.52 -5.76 29.32
CA CYS A 368 26.15 -4.81 30.24
C CYS A 368 26.46 -5.48 31.60
N ARG A 369 27.68 -5.27 32.09
CA ARG A 369 28.20 -5.82 33.35
C ARG A 369 28.11 -4.83 34.50
N HIS A 370 28.38 -5.32 35.72
CA HIS A 370 28.47 -4.53 36.95
C HIS A 370 27.25 -3.62 37.22
N GLY A 371 26.06 -4.09 36.88
CA GLY A 371 24.81 -3.34 37.05
C GLY A 371 24.64 -2.17 36.09
N GLY A 372 25.39 -2.14 34.97
CA GLY A 372 25.14 -1.23 33.86
C GLY A 372 23.83 -1.55 33.15
N VAL A 373 23.21 -0.52 32.56
CA VAL A 373 21.89 -0.64 31.90
C VAL A 373 22.05 -0.41 30.40
N CYS A 374 21.48 -1.30 29.58
CA CYS A 374 21.45 -1.12 28.12
C CYS A 374 20.44 -0.03 27.76
N VAL A 375 20.93 1.16 27.41
CA VAL A 375 20.08 2.33 27.14
C VAL A 375 19.76 2.49 25.65
N ARG A 376 20.61 1.94 24.78
CA ARG A 376 20.48 1.91 23.31
C ARG A 376 21.15 0.64 22.78
N PRO A 377 20.85 0.21 21.55
CA PRO A 377 21.50 -0.96 20.94
C PRO A 377 23.02 -0.93 21.13
N ASN A 378 23.57 -1.96 21.78
CA ASN A 378 25.00 -2.10 22.10
C ASN A 378 25.64 -0.91 22.85
N LYS A 379 24.86 -0.16 23.64
CA LYS A 379 25.36 0.94 24.46
C LYS A 379 24.92 0.80 25.92
N CYS A 380 25.90 0.56 26.78
CA CYS A 380 25.71 0.44 28.22
C CYS A 380 25.90 1.79 28.92
N LEU A 381 25.02 2.09 29.86
CA LEU A 381 25.20 3.14 30.86
C LEU A 381 25.79 2.50 32.12
N CYS A 382 27.04 2.81 32.40
CA CYS A 382 27.77 2.24 33.54
C CYS A 382 27.45 2.97 34.83
N LYS A 383 27.40 2.22 35.93
CA LYS A 383 27.38 2.81 37.27
C LYS A 383 28.73 3.47 37.55
N LYS A 384 28.72 4.48 38.42
CA LYS A 384 29.93 5.17 38.89
C LYS A 384 30.94 4.15 39.41
N GLY A 385 32.19 4.23 38.95
CA GLY A 385 33.23 3.25 39.29
C GLY A 385 33.46 2.17 38.23
N TYR A 386 32.68 2.13 37.15
CA TYR A 386 32.86 1.18 36.05
C TYR A 386 32.95 1.89 34.70
N LEU A 387 33.77 1.34 33.81
CA LEU A 387 34.13 1.87 32.50
C LEU A 387 34.16 0.72 31.47
N GLY A 388 34.33 1.08 30.21
CA GLY A 388 34.36 0.13 29.10
C GLY A 388 33.01 0.02 28.38
N PRO A 389 33.01 -0.47 27.13
CA PRO A 389 31.81 -0.56 26.29
C PRO A 389 30.67 -1.39 26.90
N GLN A 390 30.99 -2.40 27.72
CA GLN A 390 30.02 -3.20 28.46
C GLN A 390 30.11 -2.98 29.98
N CYS A 391 30.73 -1.89 30.44
CA CYS A 391 30.96 -1.63 31.86
C CYS A 391 31.81 -2.71 32.54
N GLU A 392 32.66 -3.39 31.78
CA GLU A 392 33.43 -4.54 32.22
C GLU A 392 34.69 -4.17 33.02
N GLN A 393 35.13 -2.91 32.93
CA GLN A 393 36.34 -2.43 33.60
C GLN A 393 35.97 -1.66 34.87
N VAL A 394 36.78 -1.82 35.92
CA VAL A 394 36.64 -1.02 37.16
C VAL A 394 37.50 0.23 37.03
N ASP A 395 36.92 1.40 37.27
CA ASP A 395 37.62 2.67 37.30
C ASP A 395 38.58 2.74 38.50
N ARG A 396 39.87 2.55 38.22
CA ARG A 396 40.93 2.57 39.23
C ARG A 396 41.22 3.97 39.77
N ASN A 397 40.76 5.04 39.11
CA ASN A 397 40.98 6.41 39.57
C ASN A 397 40.08 6.75 40.77
N ILE A 398 38.88 6.17 40.85
CA ILE A 398 38.00 6.30 42.03
C ILE A 398 38.62 5.64 43.27
N ARG A 399 39.34 4.53 43.10
CA ARG A 399 40.11 3.91 44.20
C ARG A 399 41.27 4.78 44.70
N ARG A 400 41.91 5.56 43.83
CA ARG A 400 42.98 6.49 44.25
C ARG A 400 42.42 7.64 45.09
N VAL A 401 41.25 8.17 44.76
CA VAL A 401 40.60 9.24 45.53
C VAL A 401 40.18 8.75 46.93
N THR A 402 39.60 7.54 47.05
CA THR A 402 39.26 6.98 48.37
C THR A 402 40.49 6.61 49.19
N ARG A 403 41.58 6.16 48.55
CA ARG A 403 42.83 5.83 49.25
C ARG A 403 43.60 7.08 49.67
N ALA A 404 43.55 8.16 48.88
CA ALA A 404 44.08 9.47 49.25
C ALA A 404 43.31 10.08 50.43
N GLY A 405 41.96 10.02 50.43
CA GLY A 405 41.16 10.50 51.56
C GLY A 405 41.36 9.73 52.87
N ILE A 406 41.64 8.42 52.81
CA ILE A 406 42.01 7.62 54.00
C ILE A 406 43.44 7.95 54.46
N LEU A 407 44.37 8.24 53.53
CA LEU A 407 45.73 8.64 53.88
C LEU A 407 45.75 10.03 54.53
N ASP A 408 44.93 10.98 54.05
CA ASP A 408 44.79 12.30 54.66
C ASP A 408 44.17 12.21 56.07
N GLN A 409 43.19 11.34 56.30
CA GLN A 409 42.66 11.09 57.65
C GLN A 409 43.68 10.46 58.61
N ILE A 410 44.63 9.65 58.10
CA ILE A 410 45.71 9.08 58.91
C ILE A 410 46.78 10.13 59.22
N LEU A 411 47.12 11.00 58.25
CA LEU A 411 48.07 12.10 58.46
C LEU A 411 47.55 13.12 59.48
N ASP A 412 46.25 13.44 59.45
CA ASP A 412 45.61 14.37 60.39
C ASP A 412 45.56 13.80 61.83
N MET A 413 45.33 12.50 61.98
CA MET A 413 45.40 11.79 63.27
C MET A 413 46.83 11.71 63.83
N THR A 414 47.84 11.54 62.98
CA THR A 414 49.25 11.52 63.44
C THR A 414 49.75 12.91 63.81
N SER A 415 49.26 13.96 63.14
CA SER A 415 49.48 15.37 63.50
C SER A 415 48.93 15.68 64.89
N TYR A 416 47.67 15.28 65.16
CA TYR A 416 47.04 15.44 66.48
C TYR A 416 47.77 14.70 67.62
N LEU A 417 48.34 13.52 67.34
CA LEU A 417 49.09 12.73 68.33
C LEU A 417 50.49 13.29 68.62
N LEU A 418 51.16 13.90 67.64
CA LEU A 418 52.46 14.55 67.82
C LEU A 418 52.35 15.88 68.59
N ASP A 419 51.25 16.63 68.42
CA ASP A 419 50.97 17.82 69.22
C ASP A 419 50.67 17.49 70.69
N LEU A 420 50.04 16.34 70.97
CA LEU A 420 49.78 15.87 72.35
C LEU A 420 51.05 15.43 73.09
N THR A 421 52.07 14.92 72.39
CA THR A 421 53.37 14.59 72.99
C THR A 421 54.26 15.81 73.25
N SER A 422 53.89 16.98 72.70
CA SER A 422 54.61 18.24 72.94
C SER A 422 54.10 18.99 74.17
N TYR A 423 53.03 18.51 74.81
CA TYR A 423 52.42 19.10 76.02
C TYR A 423 52.69 18.30 77.31
N ILE A 424 53.42 17.18 77.23
CA ILE A 424 53.80 16.37 78.38
C ILE A 424 55.31 16.07 78.30
N VAL A 425 56.05 16.76 79.17
CA VAL A 425 57.50 16.70 79.50
C VAL A 425 58.39 17.71 78.78
#